data_AF-A0A7S2RT64-F1
#
_entry.id   AF-A0A7S2RT64-F1
#
_cell.length_a   1.000
_cell.length_b   1.000
_cell.length_c   1.000
_cell.angle_alpha   90.00
_cell.angle_beta   90.00
_cell.angle_gamma   90.00
#
_symmetry.space_group_name_H-M   'P 1'
#
loop_
_entity.id
_entity.type
_entity.pdbx_description
1 polymer ?
#
loop_
_entity_poly.entity_id
_entity_poly.type
_entity_poly.pdbx_seq_one_letter_code
_entity_poly.pdbx_strand_id
1 'polypeptide(L)'
;TKKLVERLTTRYQAANGEQRRFLVVSCDHAGCGYSEGRRCFVDGPAVMTATMRRCVQTALSQLVSMGLTSPPPWFLLGHSMSGGLSLLLSHQLQQEQAASSSPTSLEVPSFSGCITLAPLTSMSIPPAPICTILRMIAFIFPYHGMPSWISGEMDNREVWDNEVAVAWHMTRDVWGVPGGLGWARAMRWGSAAGLVDISLAVQVLLV
;
A
#
# COMPACT_ATOMS: atom_id res chain seq x y z
N THR A 1 -1.06 -10.59 -12.50
CA THR A 1 -0.47 -9.34 -13.05
C THR A 1 -0.95 -8.94 -14.46
N LYS A 2 -2.04 -9.51 -15.02
CA LYS A 2 -2.44 -9.30 -16.43
C LYS A 2 -3.17 -7.97 -16.77
N LYS A 3 -3.32 -7.02 -15.84
CA LYS A 3 -3.95 -5.70 -16.08
C LYS A 3 -3.16 -4.54 -15.43
N LEU A 4 -1.85 -4.48 -15.65
CA LEU A 4 -0.97 -3.55 -14.92
C LEU A 4 -1.03 -2.10 -15.41
N VAL A 5 -1.61 -1.83 -16.59
CA VAL A 5 -1.62 -0.47 -17.16
C VAL A 5 -3.01 -0.13 -17.69
N GLU A 6 -3.89 0.35 -16.82
CA GLU A 6 -4.95 1.25 -17.28
C GLU A 6 -4.31 2.63 -17.44
N ARG A 7 -4.24 3.12 -18.70
CA ARG A 7 -3.78 4.47 -19.00
C ARG A 7 -4.82 5.47 -18.48
N LEU A 8 -4.68 5.88 -17.22
CA LEU A 8 -5.32 7.09 -16.73
C LEU A 8 -4.37 8.26 -17.00
N THR A 9 -4.65 9.00 -18.07
CA THR A 9 -4.03 10.31 -18.28
C THR A 9 -4.86 11.34 -17.53
N THR A 10 -4.44 11.65 -16.31
CA THR A 10 -5.09 12.70 -15.52
C THR A 10 -4.46 14.04 -15.86
N ARG A 11 -5.28 15.02 -16.24
CA ARG A 11 -4.85 16.41 -16.38
C ARG A 11 -5.00 17.08 -15.02
N TYR A 12 -3.89 17.57 -14.48
CA TYR A 12 -3.91 18.45 -13.32
C TYR A 12 -3.58 19.87 -13.77
N GLN A 13 -4.41 20.82 -13.35
CA GLN A 13 -4.11 22.24 -13.49
C GLN A 13 -3.42 22.69 -12.21
N ALA A 14 -2.16 23.10 -12.33
CA ALA A 14 -1.43 23.67 -11.21
C ALA A 14 -2.02 25.03 -10.83
N ALA A 15 -1.77 25.48 -9.60
CA ALA A 15 -2.30 26.76 -9.08
C ALA A 15 -1.85 27.99 -9.90
N ASN A 16 -0.73 27.88 -10.63
CA ASN A 16 -0.23 28.90 -11.56
C ASN A 16 -0.89 28.85 -12.96
N GLY A 17 -1.88 27.98 -13.17
CA GLY A 17 -2.55 27.81 -14.45
C GLY A 17 -1.85 26.86 -15.43
N GLU A 18 -0.66 26.34 -15.11
CA GLU A 18 0.03 25.36 -15.97
C GLU A 18 -0.72 24.03 -15.99
N GLN A 19 -0.99 23.50 -17.19
CA GLN A 19 -1.47 22.13 -17.33
C GLN A 19 -0.29 21.15 -17.32
N ARG A 20 -0.29 20.26 -16.33
CA ARG A 20 0.66 19.14 -16.26
C ARG A 20 -0.04 17.85 -16.62
N ARG A 21 0.66 16.99 -17.35
CA ARG A 21 0.20 15.66 -17.73
C ARG A 21 1.01 14.63 -16.96
N PHE A 22 0.30 13.77 -16.24
CA PHE A 22 0.93 12.65 -15.53
C PHE A 22 0.45 11.34 -16.15
N LEU A 23 1.38 10.40 -16.27
CA LEU A 23 1.02 9.00 -16.40
C LEU A 23 0.85 8.46 -14.98
N VAL A 24 -0.37 8.05 -14.64
CA VAL A 24 -0.64 7.41 -13.35
C VAL A 24 -0.59 5.91 -13.56
N VAL A 25 0.25 5.25 -12.77
CA VAL A 25 0.30 3.78 -12.70
C VAL A 25 -0.11 3.37 -11.30
N SER A 26 -1.15 2.55 -11.21
CA SER A 26 -1.64 1.97 -9.97
C SER A 26 -1.57 0.46 -10.05
N CYS A 27 -1.26 -0.19 -8.94
CA CYS A 27 -1.37 -1.64 -8.82
C CYS A 27 -2.18 -1.99 -7.57
N ASP A 28 -3.01 -3.01 -7.70
CA ASP A 28 -3.62 -3.65 -6.54
C ASP A 28 -2.57 -4.47 -5.80
N HIS A 29 -2.41 -4.22 -4.50
CA HIS A 29 -1.66 -5.12 -3.62
C HIS A 29 -2.28 -6.53 -3.63
N ALA A 30 -1.48 -7.56 -3.30
CA ALA A 30 -2.00 -8.92 -3.18
C ALA A 30 -3.17 -8.95 -2.19
N GLY A 31 -4.27 -9.61 -2.56
CA GLY A 31 -5.50 -9.63 -1.76
C GLY A 31 -6.34 -8.35 -1.83
N CYS A 32 -5.97 -7.34 -2.60
CA CYS A 32 -6.76 -6.13 -2.84
C CYS A 32 -7.33 -6.10 -4.26
N GLY A 33 -8.41 -5.33 -4.47
CA GLY A 33 -9.01 -5.08 -5.78
C GLY A 33 -9.21 -6.33 -6.63
N TYR A 34 -8.52 -6.37 -7.78
CA TYR A 34 -8.50 -7.48 -8.73
C TYR A 34 -7.24 -8.34 -8.64
N SER A 35 -6.26 -7.96 -7.82
CA SER A 35 -5.07 -8.79 -7.60
C SER A 35 -5.43 -10.10 -6.90
N GLU A 36 -4.68 -11.15 -7.24
CA GLU A 36 -4.75 -12.45 -6.58
C GLU A 36 -4.25 -12.35 -5.13
N GLY A 37 -4.48 -13.41 -4.35
CA GLY A 37 -4.06 -13.50 -2.95
C GLY A 37 -5.23 -13.57 -1.98
N ARG A 38 -4.90 -13.82 -0.71
CA ARG A 38 -5.90 -13.86 0.36
C ARG A 38 -6.43 -12.44 0.59
N ARG A 39 -7.73 -12.24 0.37
CA ARG A 39 -8.37 -10.91 0.46
C ARG A 39 -8.03 -10.19 1.76
N CYS A 40 -7.70 -8.90 1.72
CA CYS A 40 -7.51 -8.06 2.92
C CYS A 40 -6.35 -8.51 3.82
N PHE A 41 -5.32 -9.12 3.22
CA PHE A 41 -4.14 -9.61 3.94
C PHE A 41 -2.96 -8.66 3.74
N VAL A 42 -2.21 -8.41 4.81
CA VAL A 42 -1.03 -7.53 4.78
C VAL A 42 0.19 -8.36 5.17
N ASP A 43 1.03 -8.71 4.19
CA ASP A 43 2.24 -9.53 4.35
C ASP A 43 3.44 -8.81 5.03
N GLY A 44 3.16 -7.68 5.70
CA GLY A 44 4.18 -6.83 6.33
C GLY A 44 4.94 -5.92 5.34
N PRO A 45 5.83 -5.06 5.87
CA PRO A 45 6.43 -3.96 5.11
C PRO A 45 7.35 -4.42 3.98
N ALA A 46 8.15 -5.46 4.19
CA ALA A 46 9.13 -5.92 3.19
C ALA A 46 8.47 -6.48 1.93
N VAL A 47 7.46 -7.34 2.09
CA VAL A 47 6.74 -7.93 0.95
C VAL A 47 5.94 -6.87 0.18
N MET A 48 5.29 -5.96 0.91
CA MET A 48 4.50 -4.89 0.32
C MET A 48 5.36 -3.89 -0.45
N THR A 49 6.49 -3.44 0.12
CA THR A 49 7.43 -2.51 -0.57
C THR A 49 8.13 -3.18 -1.76
N ALA A 50 8.51 -4.47 -1.65
CA ALA A 50 9.04 -5.23 -2.78
C ALA A 50 8.04 -5.35 -3.93
N THR A 51 6.75 -5.53 -3.61
CA THR A 51 5.67 -5.58 -4.61
C THR A 51 5.50 -4.23 -5.32
N MET A 52 5.48 -3.13 -4.56
CA MET A 52 5.41 -1.77 -5.11
C MET A 52 6.63 -1.48 -6.02
N ARG A 53 7.83 -1.82 -5.55
CA ARG A 53 9.07 -1.68 -6.33
C ARG A 53 9.01 -2.44 -7.65
N ARG A 54 8.56 -3.70 -7.63
CA ARG A 54 8.39 -4.50 -8.85
C ARG A 54 7.40 -3.86 -9.82
N CYS A 55 6.32 -3.26 -9.31
CA CYS A 55 5.37 -2.52 -10.15
C CYS A 55 6.05 -1.31 -10.82
N VAL A 56 6.82 -0.52 -10.08
CA VAL A 56 7.57 0.62 -10.62
C VAL A 56 8.55 0.16 -11.69
N GLN A 57 9.38 -0.85 -11.40
CA GLN A 57 10.34 -1.41 -12.37
C GLN A 57 9.65 -1.91 -13.65
N THR A 58 8.52 -2.60 -13.51
CA THR A 58 7.73 -3.07 -14.66
C THR A 58 7.15 -1.90 -15.47
N ALA A 59 6.65 -0.85 -14.81
CA ALA A 59 6.13 0.33 -15.49
C ALA A 59 7.23 1.09 -16.24
N LEU A 60 8.39 1.29 -15.61
CA LEU A 60 9.53 1.98 -16.22
C LEU A 60 10.11 1.20 -17.40
N SER A 61 10.31 -0.11 -17.26
CA SER A 61 10.75 -0.97 -18.37
C SER A 61 9.77 -0.95 -19.54
N GLN A 62 8.46 -0.92 -19.28
CA GLN A 62 7.46 -0.75 -20.33
C GLN A 62 7.56 0.61 -21.02
N LEU A 63 7.79 1.71 -20.28
CA LEU A 63 8.02 3.02 -20.89
C LEU A 63 9.25 3.04 -21.79
N VAL A 64 10.36 2.43 -21.36
CA VAL A 64 11.57 2.29 -22.19
C VAL A 64 11.26 1.49 -23.44
N SER A 65 10.50 0.38 -23.34
CA SER A 65 10.09 -0.43 -24.50
C SER A 65 9.20 0.34 -25.49
N MET A 66 8.50 1.38 -25.02
CA MET A 66 7.72 2.30 -25.87
C MET A 66 8.57 3.39 -26.53
N GLY A 67 9.90 3.33 -26.42
CA GLY A 67 10.84 4.26 -27.05
C GLY A 67 11.23 5.47 -26.20
N LEU A 68 10.89 5.49 -24.91
CA LEU A 68 11.36 6.54 -24.00
C LEU A 68 12.83 6.30 -23.65
N THR A 69 13.74 7.05 -24.26
CA THR A 69 15.19 6.94 -24.06
C THR A 69 15.64 7.44 -22.68
N SER A 70 14.87 8.34 -22.07
CA SER A 70 15.07 8.81 -20.70
C SER A 70 13.70 8.84 -19.99
N PRO A 71 13.46 7.93 -19.03
CA PRO A 71 12.22 7.96 -18.26
C PRO A 71 12.10 9.27 -17.47
N PRO A 72 10.90 9.88 -17.43
CA PRO A 72 10.70 11.14 -16.74
C PRO A 72 10.88 10.98 -15.22
N PRO A 73 11.07 12.10 -14.51
CA PRO A 73 10.88 12.19 -13.07
C PRO A 73 9.59 11.48 -12.65
N TRP A 74 9.66 10.62 -11.64
CA TRP A 74 8.51 9.89 -11.15
C TRP A 74 8.41 9.98 -9.63
N PHE A 75 7.18 9.83 -9.14
CA PHE A 75 6.82 10.02 -7.75
C PHE A 75 6.05 8.80 -7.25
N LEU A 76 6.17 8.52 -5.95
CA LEU A 76 5.25 7.62 -5.27
C LEU A 76 4.08 8.43 -4.73
N LEU A 77 2.87 7.89 -4.87
CA LEU A 77 1.66 8.43 -4.27
C LEU A 77 1.02 7.35 -3.39
N GLY A 78 0.68 7.66 -2.15
CA GLY A 78 0.02 6.71 -1.25
C GLY A 78 -0.92 7.37 -0.26
N HIS A 79 -2.01 6.67 0.09
CA HIS A 79 -2.96 7.08 1.11
C HIS A 79 -3.00 6.05 2.26
N SER A 80 -3.17 6.48 3.51
CA SER A 80 -3.29 5.60 4.69
C SER A 80 -2.12 4.60 4.76
N MET A 81 -2.40 3.29 4.83
CA MET A 81 -1.39 2.22 4.79
C MET A 81 -0.43 2.35 3.60
N SER A 82 -0.95 2.59 2.39
CA SER A 82 -0.12 2.78 1.20
C SER A 82 0.72 4.06 1.27
N GLY A 83 0.28 5.07 2.03
CA GLY A 83 1.09 6.26 2.32
C GLY A 83 2.32 5.92 3.17
N GLY A 84 2.15 5.10 4.22
CA GLY A 84 3.26 4.59 5.03
C GLY A 84 4.23 3.73 4.22
N LEU A 85 3.69 2.82 3.40
CA LEU A 85 4.52 2.00 2.49
C LEU A 85 5.27 2.84 1.45
N SER A 86 4.65 3.90 0.92
CA SER A 86 5.33 4.83 0.01
C SER A 86 6.48 5.56 0.71
N LEU A 87 6.36 5.96 1.98
CA LEU A 87 7.48 6.52 2.75
C LEU A 87 8.64 5.53 2.87
N LEU A 88 8.36 4.28 3.27
CA LEU A 88 9.37 3.23 3.40
C LEU A 88 10.11 2.99 2.09
N LEU A 89 9.38 2.82 0.98
CA LEU A 89 9.99 2.57 -0.32
C LEU A 89 10.78 3.80 -0.81
N SER A 90 10.26 5.02 -0.59
CA SER A 90 10.94 6.25 -0.98
C SER A 90 12.31 6.39 -0.33
N HIS A 91 12.40 6.08 0.97
CA HIS A 91 13.65 6.13 1.69
C HIS A 91 14.65 5.06 1.20
N GLN A 92 14.20 3.83 0.95
CA GLN A 92 15.05 2.80 0.34
C GLN A 92 15.63 3.24 -1.00
N LEU A 93 14.80 3.82 -1.87
CA LEU A 93 15.23 4.32 -3.18
C LEU A 93 16.23 5.47 -3.07
N GLN A 94 16.03 6.40 -2.13
CA GLN A 94 16.97 7.49 -1.88
C GLN A 94 18.32 6.98 -1.37
N GLN A 95 18.33 5.99 -0.48
CA GLN A 95 19.55 5.36 -0.01
C GLN A 95 20.31 4.67 -1.15
N GLU A 96 19.61 3.95 -2.03
CA GLU A 96 20.19 3.31 -3.21
C GLU A 96 20.74 4.33 -4.21
N GLN A 97 20.04 5.45 -4.42
CA GLN A 97 20.51 6.56 -5.23
C GLN A 97 21.78 7.20 -4.65
N ALA A 98 21.84 7.40 -3.33
CA ALA A 98 23.01 7.96 -2.66
C ALA A 98 24.21 6.99 -2.64
N ALA A 99 23.95 5.67 -2.55
CA ALA A 99 24.98 4.64 -2.58
C ALA A 99 25.55 4.39 -3.99
N SER A 100 24.75 4.67 -5.02
CA SER A 100 25.17 4.51 -6.42
C SER A 100 26.07 5.68 -6.84
N SER A 101 27.39 5.50 -6.69
CA SER A 101 28.40 6.46 -7.17
C SER A 101 28.46 6.59 -8.69
N SER A 102 27.80 5.69 -9.43
CA SER A 102 27.67 5.74 -10.88
C SER A 102 26.26 6.18 -11.29
N PRO A 103 26.11 7.32 -11.99
CA PRO A 103 24.82 7.82 -12.46
C PRO A 103 24.13 6.93 -13.52
N THR A 104 24.78 5.85 -13.97
CA THR A 104 24.28 4.98 -15.05
C THR A 104 23.82 3.59 -14.62
N SER A 105 24.04 3.17 -13.36
CA SER A 105 23.77 1.78 -12.94
C SER A 105 22.47 1.57 -12.16
N LEU A 106 21.69 2.61 -11.91
CA LEU A 106 20.41 2.43 -11.22
C LEU A 106 19.41 1.74 -12.15
N GLU A 107 18.93 0.56 -11.73
CA GLU A 107 17.77 -0.12 -12.33
C GLU A 107 16.51 0.76 -12.35
N VAL A 108 16.47 1.80 -11.50
CA VAL A 108 15.32 2.69 -11.33
C VAL A 108 15.79 4.15 -11.47
N PRO A 109 15.79 4.70 -12.69
CA PRO A 109 16.20 6.09 -12.93
C PRO A 109 15.27 7.11 -12.23
N SER A 110 15.88 8.18 -11.71
CA SER A 110 15.27 9.48 -11.35
C SER A 110 14.01 9.47 -10.45
N PHE A 111 14.03 8.69 -9.36
CA PHE A 111 13.04 8.87 -8.29
C PHE A 111 13.09 10.30 -7.76
N SER A 112 11.94 10.98 -7.77
CA SER A 112 11.86 12.43 -7.52
C SER A 112 11.16 12.79 -6.20
N GLY A 113 10.46 11.85 -5.57
CA GLY A 113 9.87 12.06 -4.26
C GLY A 113 8.59 11.28 -4.01
N CYS A 114 8.00 11.56 -2.86
CA CYS A 114 6.82 10.89 -2.35
C CYS A 114 5.73 11.89 -2.02
N ILE A 115 4.50 11.60 -2.43
CA ILE A 115 3.30 12.31 -2.04
C ILE A 115 2.50 11.37 -1.16
N THR A 116 2.19 11.80 0.06
CA THR A 116 1.40 11.00 0.99
C THR A 116 0.16 11.74 1.44
N LEU A 117 -0.95 11.02 1.54
CA LEU A 117 -2.24 11.53 1.98
C LEU A 117 -2.64 10.76 3.25
N ALA A 118 -2.69 11.44 4.39
CA ALA A 118 -2.92 10.82 5.70
C ALA A 118 -2.13 9.49 5.87
N PRO A 119 -0.80 9.50 5.68
CA PRO A 119 -0.01 8.27 5.77
C PRO A 119 -0.14 7.60 7.14
N LEU A 120 -0.04 6.28 7.16
CA LEU A 120 0.13 5.50 8.40
C LEU A 120 1.51 5.82 9.01
N THR A 121 1.59 6.92 9.76
CA THR A 121 2.83 7.41 10.41
C THR A 121 2.92 7.00 11.86
N SER A 122 1.79 6.95 12.55
CA SER A 122 1.71 6.47 13.92
C SER A 122 0.44 5.64 14.12
N MET A 123 0.57 4.61 14.94
CA MET A 123 -0.54 3.89 15.54
C MET A 123 -0.20 3.68 17.02
N SER A 124 -1.22 3.51 17.85
CA SER A 124 -0.99 3.05 19.24
C SER A 124 -0.47 1.61 19.17
N ILE A 125 0.85 1.45 19.20
CA ILE A 125 1.50 0.14 19.15
C ILE A 125 1.39 -0.49 20.54
N PRO A 126 0.82 -1.69 20.67
CA PRO A 126 0.77 -2.39 21.94
C PRO A 126 2.18 -2.61 22.52
N PRO A 127 2.34 -2.71 23.85
CA PRO A 127 3.61 -3.08 24.48
C PRO A 127 4.27 -4.30 23.83
N ALA A 128 5.60 -4.33 23.79
CA ALA A 128 6.37 -5.36 23.09
C ALA A 128 5.93 -6.82 23.39
N PRO A 129 5.59 -7.21 24.63
CA PRO A 129 5.08 -8.56 24.89
C PRO A 129 3.79 -8.90 24.12
N ILE A 130 2.87 -7.93 23.99
CA ILE A 130 1.62 -8.10 23.25
C ILE A 130 1.91 -8.23 21.76
N CYS A 131 2.83 -7.41 21.23
CA CYS A 131 3.26 -7.53 19.84
C CYS A 131 3.90 -8.90 19.55
N THR A 132 4.70 -9.44 20.47
CA THR A 132 5.27 -10.79 20.34
C THR A 132 4.19 -11.86 20.31
N ILE A 133 3.21 -11.81 21.21
CA ILE A 133 2.07 -12.74 21.22
C ILE A 133 1.27 -12.64 19.91
N LEU A 134 0.99 -11.41 19.45
CA LEU A 134 0.32 -11.16 18.18
C LEU A 134 1.07 -11.82 17.02
N ARG A 135 2.39 -11.64 16.93
CA ARG A 135 3.21 -12.25 15.87
C ARG A 135 3.21 -13.78 15.94
N MET A 136 3.25 -14.36 17.13
CA MET A 136 3.14 -15.82 17.29
C MET A 136 1.78 -16.35 16.82
N ILE A 137 0.68 -15.70 17.22
CA ILE A 137 -0.67 -16.08 16.77
C ILE A 137 -0.81 -15.88 15.27
N ALA A 138 -0.32 -14.76 14.74
CA ALA A 138 -0.32 -14.46 13.31
C ALA A 138 0.51 -15.47 12.50
N PHE A 139 1.60 -15.99 13.04
CA PHE A 139 2.38 -17.03 12.40
C PHE A 139 1.60 -18.36 12.27
N ILE A 140 0.88 -18.75 13.32
CA ILE A 140 0.11 -20.02 13.35
C ILE A 140 -1.22 -19.87 12.59
N PHE A 141 -1.89 -18.74 12.76
CA PHE A 141 -3.26 -18.50 12.27
C PHE A 141 -3.38 -17.20 11.45
N PRO A 142 -2.53 -16.99 10.42
CA PRO A 142 -2.46 -15.70 9.71
C PRO A 142 -3.79 -15.28 9.10
N TYR A 143 -4.56 -16.26 8.62
CA TYR A 143 -5.80 -16.01 7.87
C TYR A 143 -7.07 -16.03 8.72
N HIS A 144 -6.97 -16.35 10.01
CA HIS A 144 -8.13 -16.38 10.89
C HIS A 144 -8.47 -14.96 11.34
N GLY A 145 -9.77 -14.66 11.41
CA GLY A 145 -10.26 -13.42 11.99
C GLY A 145 -9.90 -13.34 13.47
N MET A 146 -9.58 -12.14 13.93
CA MET A 146 -9.49 -11.84 15.36
C MET A 146 -10.87 -12.03 15.99
N PRO A 147 -10.96 -12.64 17.18
CA PRO A 147 -12.21 -12.69 17.93
C PRO A 147 -12.75 -11.29 18.21
N SER A 148 -14.08 -11.16 18.23
CA SER A 148 -14.73 -9.85 18.33
C SER A 148 -14.59 -9.12 19.64
N TRP A 149 -14.26 -9.84 20.69
CA TRP A 149 -13.92 -9.26 21.97
C TRP A 149 -12.50 -8.67 22.01
N ILE A 150 -11.66 -8.89 20.99
CA ILE A 150 -10.31 -8.31 20.89
C ILE A 150 -10.29 -7.03 20.06
N SER A 151 -11.02 -6.99 18.94
CA SER A 151 -11.11 -5.77 18.13
C SER A 151 -12.37 -4.98 18.51
N GLY A 152 -12.19 -3.90 19.28
CA GLY A 152 -13.26 -2.97 19.59
C GLY A 152 -13.80 -2.26 18.35
N GLU A 153 -13.00 -2.12 17.28
CA GLU A 153 -13.38 -1.44 16.04
C GLU A 153 -14.24 -2.30 15.08
N MET A 154 -14.99 -3.28 15.59
CA MET A 154 -15.73 -4.19 14.72
C MET A 154 -16.99 -3.58 14.08
N ASP A 155 -17.32 -2.32 14.39
CA ASP A 155 -18.44 -1.64 13.76
C ASP A 155 -18.06 -0.45 12.89
N ASN A 156 -17.40 -0.74 11.77
CA ASN A 156 -17.20 0.23 10.69
C ASN A 156 -18.53 0.72 10.07
N ARG A 157 -19.71 0.23 10.52
CA ARG A 157 -21.02 0.77 10.11
C ARG A 157 -21.20 2.23 10.53
N GLU A 158 -20.54 2.67 11.60
CA GLU A 158 -20.59 4.08 12.02
C GLU A 158 -20.00 5.05 10.99
N VAL A 159 -19.18 4.56 10.06
CA VAL A 159 -18.66 5.37 8.94
C VAL A 159 -19.73 5.57 7.84
N TRP A 160 -20.79 4.76 7.85
CA TRP A 160 -21.82 4.73 6.82
C TRP A 160 -23.17 5.15 7.38
N ASP A 161 -23.55 6.41 7.15
CA ASP A 161 -24.86 6.94 7.60
C ASP A 161 -26.07 6.34 6.86
N ASN A 162 -25.85 5.48 5.87
CA ASN A 162 -26.90 4.94 5.01
C ASN A 162 -27.00 3.42 5.15
N GLU A 163 -28.11 2.95 5.73
CA GLU A 163 -28.38 1.52 5.95
C GLU A 163 -28.38 0.68 4.65
N VAL A 164 -28.79 1.26 3.52
CA VAL A 164 -28.74 0.58 2.22
C VAL A 164 -27.29 0.41 1.76
N ALA A 165 -26.46 1.43 1.96
CA ALA A 165 -25.03 1.35 1.67
C ALA A 165 -24.35 0.33 2.60
N VAL A 166 -24.69 0.34 3.90
CA VAL A 166 -24.23 -0.67 4.86
C VAL A 166 -24.61 -2.07 4.40
N ALA A 167 -25.87 -2.34 4.07
CA ALA A 167 -26.32 -3.66 3.62
C ALA A 167 -25.64 -4.08 2.31
N TRP A 168 -25.46 -3.15 1.38
CA TRP A 168 -24.74 -3.39 0.13
C TRP A 168 -23.27 -3.73 0.37
N HIS A 169 -22.58 -2.99 1.24
CA HIS A 169 -21.21 -3.27 1.61
C HIS A 169 -21.11 -4.60 2.38
N MET A 170 -21.95 -4.86 3.37
CA MET A 170 -21.93 -6.11 4.13
C MET A 170 -22.10 -7.37 3.26
N THR A 171 -22.85 -7.27 2.15
CA THR A 171 -23.07 -8.41 1.24
C THR A 171 -21.95 -8.58 0.21
N ARG A 172 -21.30 -7.50 -0.23
CA ARG A 172 -20.26 -7.54 -1.28
C ARG A 172 -18.84 -7.43 -0.76
N ASP A 173 -18.67 -6.86 0.42
CA ASP A 173 -17.42 -6.65 1.13
C ASP A 173 -17.09 -7.83 2.05
N VAL A 174 -17.14 -9.04 1.48
CA VAL A 174 -16.87 -10.29 2.21
C VAL A 174 -15.59 -10.95 1.72
N TRP A 175 -14.95 -11.71 2.61
CA TRP A 175 -13.74 -12.43 2.26
C TRP A 175 -13.98 -13.41 1.12
N GLY A 176 -13.11 -13.34 0.10
CA GLY A 176 -13.15 -14.23 -1.06
C GLY A 176 -13.99 -13.71 -2.23
N VAL A 177 -14.76 -12.63 -2.06
CA VAL A 177 -15.47 -11.99 -3.18
C VAL A 177 -14.51 -11.03 -3.92
N PRO A 178 -14.40 -11.10 -5.26
CA PRO A 178 -13.61 -10.15 -6.05
C PRO A 178 -14.07 -8.70 -5.83
N GLY A 179 -13.13 -7.78 -5.61
CA GLY A 179 -13.43 -6.38 -5.28
C GLY A 179 -13.87 -6.13 -3.83
N GLY A 180 -14.18 -7.17 -3.06
CA GLY A 180 -14.43 -7.08 -1.63
C GLY A 180 -13.13 -6.84 -0.86
N LEU A 181 -13.11 -5.80 -0.05
CA LEU A 181 -12.03 -5.36 0.81
C LEU A 181 -12.20 -5.81 2.28
N GLY A 182 -13.30 -6.48 2.64
CA GLY A 182 -13.49 -7.18 3.91
C GLY A 182 -13.50 -6.31 5.16
N TRP A 183 -13.76 -5.00 5.04
CA TRP A 183 -13.81 -4.04 6.15
C TRP A 183 -15.00 -4.29 7.08
N ALA A 184 -16.04 -4.93 6.57
CA ALA A 184 -17.19 -5.37 7.33
C ALA A 184 -16.91 -6.54 8.31
N ARG A 185 -15.68 -7.05 8.35
CA ARG A 185 -15.31 -8.23 9.16
C ARG A 185 -14.18 -7.91 10.12
N ALA A 186 -14.07 -8.74 11.15
CA ALA A 186 -12.93 -8.74 12.05
C ALA A 186 -11.62 -8.75 11.27
N MET A 187 -10.66 -7.91 11.67
CA MET A 187 -9.31 -7.93 11.11
C MET A 187 -8.68 -9.32 11.29
N ARG A 188 -7.87 -9.76 10.34
CA ARG A 188 -7.13 -11.02 10.48
C ARG A 188 -5.88 -10.84 11.31
N TRP A 189 -5.47 -11.88 12.02
CA TRP A 189 -4.27 -11.86 12.84
C TRP A 189 -3.02 -11.45 12.07
N GLY A 190 -2.80 -12.01 10.87
CA GLY A 190 -1.65 -11.64 10.06
C GLY A 190 -1.72 -10.21 9.52
N SER A 191 -2.92 -9.70 9.19
CA SER A 191 -3.09 -8.30 8.78
C SER A 191 -2.79 -7.34 9.92
N ALA A 192 -3.25 -7.65 11.14
CA ALA A 192 -2.96 -6.86 12.34
C ALA A 192 -1.45 -6.82 12.61
N ALA A 193 -0.78 -7.98 12.57
CA ALA A 193 0.67 -8.06 12.72
C ALA A 193 1.40 -7.25 11.62
N GLY A 194 0.98 -7.39 10.36
CA GLY A 194 1.56 -6.66 9.24
C GLY A 194 1.40 -5.15 9.35
N LEU A 195 0.25 -4.66 9.83
CA LEU A 195 0.03 -3.23 10.08
C LEU A 195 0.91 -2.69 11.21
N VAL A 196 1.04 -3.45 12.32
CA VAL A 196 1.98 -3.12 13.40
C VAL A 196 3.41 -3.02 12.87
N ASP A 197 3.83 -3.99 12.05
CA ASP A 197 5.19 -4.02 11.49
C ASP A 197 5.44 -2.87 10.51
N ILE A 198 4.44 -2.50 9.69
CA ILE A 198 4.51 -1.32 8.82
C ILE A 198 4.65 -0.05 9.67
N SER A 199 3.79 0.13 10.68
CA SER A 199 3.85 1.34 11.50
C SER A 199 5.16 1.45 12.28
N LEU A 200 5.66 0.35 12.85
CA LEU A 200 6.99 0.31 13.48
C LEU A 200 8.08 0.74 12.51
N ALA A 201 8.09 0.18 11.29
CA ALA A 201 9.09 0.53 10.29
C ALA A 201 9.01 2.01 9.90
N VAL A 202 7.80 2.57 9.76
CA VAL A 202 7.62 3.99 9.44
C VAL A 202 8.06 4.88 10.61
N GLN A 203 7.73 4.51 11.85
CA GLN A 203 8.13 5.28 13.03
C GLN A 203 9.65 5.34 13.18
N VAL A 204 10.37 4.24 12.92
CA VAL A 204 11.84 4.21 12.92
C VAL A 204 12.44 5.16 11.87
N LEU A 205 11.76 5.36 10.75
CA LEU A 205 12.21 6.26 9.68
C LEU A 205 11.95 7.74 10.00
N LEU A 206 10.98 8.05 10.86
CA LEU A 206 10.56 9.41 11.18
C LEU A 206 11.27 10.01 12.41
N VAL A 207 12.09 9.21 13.11
CA VAL A 207 12.91 9.63 14.28
C VAL A 207 14.32 9.91 13.82
#